data_AF-A0A929M8J1-F1
#
_entry.id   AF-A0A929M8J1-F1
#
_cell.length_a   1.000
_cell.length_b   1.000
_cell.length_c   1.000
_cell.angle_alpha   90.00
_cell.angle_beta   90.00
_cell.angle_gamma   90.00
#
_symmetry.space_group_name_H-M   'P 1'
#
loop_
_entity.id
_entity.type
_entity.pdbx_description
1 polymer ?
#
loop_
_entity_poly.entity_id
_entity_poly.type
_entity_poly.pdbx_seq_one_letter_code
_entity_poly.pdbx_strand_id
1 'polypeptide(L)' 'YVNYVVVKAGNENSPKTKALDKAINSPEVKKFIETKYNGAIIPAF' A
#
# COMPACT_ATOMS: atom_id res chain seq x y z
N TYR A 1 -10.99 -10.42 2.61
CA TYR A 1 -10.06 -10.55 1.46
C TYR A 1 -9.15 -9.33 1.47
N VAL A 2 -7.86 -9.48 1.16
CA VAL A 2 -6.87 -8.39 1.23
C VAL A 2 -6.02 -8.41 -0.04
N ASN A 3 -5.77 -7.23 -0.61
CA ASN A 3 -4.87 -7.08 -1.74
C ASN A 3 -3.44 -6.91 -1.24
N TYR A 4 -2.48 -7.53 -1.93
CA TYR A 4 -1.05 -7.47 -1.59
C TYR A 4 -0.24 -6.84 -2.71
N VAL A 5 0.77 -6.08 -2.33
CA VAL A 5 1.86 -5.71 -3.24
C VAL A 5 2.90 -6.81 -3.21
N VAL A 6 3.22 -7.34 -4.38
CA VAL A 6 4.18 -8.43 -4.56
C VAL A 6 5.32 -7.98 -5.44
N VAL A 7 6.53 -8.49 -5.18
CA VAL A 7 7.72 -8.21 -5.99
C VAL A 7 8.41 -9.52 -6.37
N LYS A 8 9.24 -9.48 -7.42
CA LYS A 8 10.12 -10.61 -7.76
C LYS A 8 11.03 -10.94 -6.57
N ALA A 9 11.19 -12.23 -6.28
CA ALA A 9 12.06 -12.71 -5.22
C ALA A 9 13.48 -12.10 -5.33
N GLY A 10 14.03 -11.70 -4.19
CA GLY A 10 15.31 -10.99 -4.08
C GLY A 10 15.20 -9.46 -4.18
N ASN A 11 14.03 -8.91 -4.53
CA ASN A 11 13.81 -7.45 -4.58
C ASN A 11 13.07 -6.87 -3.37
N GLU A 12 12.74 -7.69 -2.36
CA GLU A 12 11.94 -7.31 -1.17
C GLU A 12 12.57 -6.13 -0.42
N ASN A 13 13.90 -6.07 -0.41
CA ASN A 13 14.68 -5.06 0.30
C ASN A 13 15.36 -4.04 -0.62
N SER A 14 15.05 -4.05 -1.91
CA SER A 14 15.61 -3.05 -2.81
C SER A 14 15.14 -1.64 -2.41
N PRO A 15 15.96 -0.58 -2.60
CA PRO A 15 15.59 0.78 -2.22
C PRO A 15 14.25 1.24 -2.83
N LYS A 16 13.98 0.86 -4.09
CA LYS A 16 12.72 1.15 -4.79
C LYS A 16 11.51 0.46 -4.14
N THR A 17 11.66 -0.81 -3.73
CA THR A 17 10.57 -1.55 -3.08
C THR A 17 10.23 -0.93 -1.74
N LYS A 18 11.24 -0.58 -0.94
CA LYS A 18 11.02 0.08 0.36
C LYS A 18 10.46 1.49 0.22
N ALA A 19 10.85 2.22 -0.82
CA ALA A 19 10.27 3.54 -1.11
C ALA A 19 8.78 3.41 -1.47
N LEU A 20 8.42 2.44 -2.31
CA LEU A 20 7.02 2.17 -2.66
C LEU A 20 6.20 1.73 -1.45
N ASP A 21 6.71 0.78 -0.67
CA ASP A 21 6.06 0.25 0.54
C ASP A 21 5.73 1.37 1.54
N LYS A 22 6.67 2.30 1.77
CA LYS A 22 6.42 3.48 2.61
C LYS A 22 5.38 4.42 2.02
N ALA A 23 5.43 4.64 0.70
CA ALA A 23 4.52 5.57 0.04
C ALA A 23 3.08 5.05 0.04
N ILE A 24 2.85 3.77 -0.24
CA ILE A 24 1.50 3.21 -0.30
C ILE A 24 0.90 2.98 1.10
N ASN A 25 1.74 2.80 2.12
CA ASN A 25 1.30 2.69 3.51
C ASN A 25 1.26 4.05 4.24
N SER A 26 1.27 5.17 3.51
CA SER A 26 1.27 6.50 4.12
C SER A 26 -0.11 6.91 4.66
N PRO A 27 -0.17 7.84 5.63
CA PRO A 27 -1.43 8.42 6.10
C PRO A 27 -2.23 9.10 4.98
N GLU A 28 -1.56 9.70 3.99
CA GLU A 28 -2.26 10.32 2.86
C GLU A 28 -2.98 9.27 2.00
N VAL A 29 -2.34 8.13 1.73
CA VAL A 29 -2.94 7.04 0.95
C VAL A 29 -4.11 6.40 1.71
N LYS A 30 -3.96 6.21 3.03
CA LYS A 30 -5.07 5.75 3.87
C LYS A 30 -6.29 6.66 3.74
N LYS A 31 -6.09 7.97 3.92
CA LYS A 31 -7.16 8.97 3.80
C LYS A 31 -7.77 9.01 2.41
N PHE A 32 -6.94 8.86 1.36
CA PHE A 32 -7.41 8.77 -0.01
C PHE A 32 -8.35 7.57 -0.21
N ILE A 33 -7.99 6.38 0.28
CA ILE A 33 -8.82 5.17 0.16
C ILE A 33 -10.16 5.37 0.89
N GLU A 34 -10.13 5.83 2.15
CA GLU A 34 -11.34 6.07 2.95
C GLU A 34 -12.29 7.06 2.27
N THR A 35 -11.74 8.14 1.70
CA THR A 35 -12.53 9.21 1.07
C THR A 35 -13.04 8.83 -0.31
N LYS A 36 -12.21 8.19 -1.15
CA LYS A 36 -12.54 7.90 -2.55
C LYS A 36 -13.57 6.78 -2.68
N TYR A 37 -13.51 5.80 -1.79
CA TYR A 37 -14.34 4.61 -1.86
C TYR A 37 -15.44 4.58 -0.80
N ASN A 38 -15.55 5.62 0.04
CA ASN A 38 -16.63 5.77 1.03
C ASN A 38 -16.86 4.51 1.87
N GLY A 39 -15.77 3.86 2.30
CA GLY A 39 -15.81 2.64 3.10
C GLY A 39 -16.07 1.34 2.33
N ALA A 40 -16.28 1.38 1.01
CA ALA A 40 -16.34 0.17 0.17
C ALA A 40 -15.00 -0.57 0.11
N ILE A 41 -13.90 0.15 0.38
CA ILE A 41 -12.56 -0.42 0.53
C ILE A 41 -12.02 0.00 1.90
N ILE A 42 -11.58 -0.99 2.68
CA ILE A 42 -10.98 -0.79 4.00
C ILE A 42 -9.45 -0.96 3.87
N PRO A 43 -8.64 0.04 4.24
CA PRO A 43 -7.18 -0.08 4.25
C PRO A 43 -6.72 -1.21 5.19
N ALA A 44 -5.74 -2.00 4.75
CA ALA A 44 -5.23 -3.17 5.50
C ALA A 44 -3.84 -2.94 6.11
N PHE A 45 -3.46 -1.68 6.30
CA PHE A 45 -2.16 -1.21 6.80
C PHE A 45 -2.32 -0.01 7.74
#